data_AF-K1YHX5-F1
#
_entry.id   AF-K1YHX5-F1
#
_cell.length_a   1.000
_cell.length_b   1.000
_cell.length_c   1.000
_cell.angle_alpha   90.00
_cell.angle_beta   90.00
_cell.angle_gamma   90.00
#
_symmetry.space_group_name_H-M   'P 1'
#
loop_
_entity.id
_entity.type
_entity.pdbx_description
1 polymer ?
#
loop_
_entity_poly.entity_id
_entity_poly.type
_entity_poly.pdbx_seq_one_letter_code
_entity_poly.pdbx_strand_id
1 'polypeptide(L)'
;MKKLIVLLLLLTIIFAGCTSKPNTLPQGCTEEAKICPDGSAVGRAGPNCEFSPCPIVNVATVPPETQVSPWSTTPQACTMEAKLCPDGSAVGRSGPNCEFAACPGEGTSTCSCPWWYRQEGQSCNPECYYSTPKCLMPSIQCQ
;
A
#
# COMPACT_ATOMS: atom_id res chain seq x y z
N MET A 1 -41.19 52.31 47.52
CA MET A 1 -41.90 51.65 46.41
C MET A 1 -41.16 51.72 45.08
N LYS A 2 -40.67 52.89 44.62
CA LYS A 2 -39.88 53.00 43.37
C LYS A 2 -38.60 52.12 43.30
N LYS A 3 -37.88 51.98 44.42
CA LYS A 3 -36.67 51.12 44.48
C LYS A 3 -36.96 49.62 44.29
N LEU A 4 -38.16 49.17 44.67
CA LEU A 4 -38.58 47.77 44.49
C LEU A 4 -38.94 47.48 43.04
N ILE A 5 -39.56 48.44 42.34
CA ILE A 5 -39.88 48.34 40.91
C ILE A 5 -38.60 48.28 40.07
N VAL A 6 -37.59 49.09 40.41
CA VAL A 6 -36.28 49.06 39.72
C VAL A 6 -35.56 47.73 39.94
N LEU A 7 -35.62 47.16 41.14
CA LEU A 7 -35.00 45.86 41.44
C LEU A 7 -35.66 44.72 40.64
N LEU A 8 -36.99 44.72 40.54
CA LEU A 8 -37.73 43.71 39.78
C LEU A 8 -37.43 43.79 38.27
N LEU A 9 -37.32 45.01 37.71
CA LEU A 9 -36.96 45.20 36.30
C LEU A 9 -35.54 44.70 36.00
N LEU A 10 -34.58 44.96 36.90
CA LEU A 10 -33.20 44.48 36.73
C LEU A 10 -33.12 42.95 36.78
N LEU A 11 -33.84 42.31 37.70
CA LEU A 11 -33.88 40.85 37.80
C LEU A 11 -34.48 40.21 36.54
N THR A 12 -35.55 40.77 35.97
CA THR A 12 -36.13 40.23 34.72
C THR A 12 -35.20 40.33 33.52
N ILE A 13 -34.38 41.38 33.44
CA ILE A 13 -33.40 41.56 32.35
C ILE A 13 -32.26 40.54 32.46
N ILE A 14 -31.84 40.20 33.68
CA ILE A 14 -30.80 39.21 33.93
C ILE A 14 -31.28 37.80 33.54
N PHE A 15 -32.52 37.44 33.88
CA PHE A 15 -33.07 36.11 33.55
C PHE A 15 -33.43 35.94 32.07
N ALA A 16 -33.72 37.02 31.33
CA ALA A 16 -33.99 36.95 29.89
C ALA A 16 -32.72 36.80 29.02
N GLY A 17 -31.52 36.99 29.59
CA GLY A 17 -30.24 37.05 28.85
C GLY A 17 -29.61 35.71 28.45
N CYS A 18 -30.15 34.57 28.90
CA CYS A 18 -29.54 33.26 28.64
C CYS A 18 -30.49 32.28 27.93
N THR A 19 -30.95 32.62 26.73
CA THR A 19 -31.51 31.62 25.81
C THR A 19 -30.41 31.18 24.84
N SER A 20 -29.65 30.15 25.20
CA SER A 20 -28.71 29.51 24.28
C SER A 20 -29.50 28.90 23.12
N LYS A 21 -29.46 29.53 21.94
CA LYS A 21 -29.92 28.90 20.70
C LYS A 21 -29.17 27.57 20.56
N PRO A 22 -29.85 26.42 20.43
CA PRO A 22 -29.17 25.18 20.12
C PRO A 22 -28.47 25.38 18.78
N ASN A 23 -27.15 25.44 18.83
CA ASN A 23 -26.31 25.57 17.66
C ASN A 23 -26.35 24.22 16.95
N THR A 24 -27.39 23.98 16.17
CA THR A 24 -27.39 22.94 15.14
C THR A 24 -26.52 23.44 13.99
N LEU A 25 -25.23 23.66 14.28
CA LEU A 25 -24.23 23.74 13.23
C LEU A 25 -24.29 22.40 12.49
N PRO A 26 -24.29 22.41 11.15
CA PRO A 26 -24.13 21.17 10.40
C PRO A 26 -22.89 20.48 10.94
N GLN A 27 -23.06 19.29 11.51
CA GLN A 27 -21.97 18.45 11.98
C GLN A 27 -21.08 18.22 10.76
N GLY A 28 -19.97 18.96 10.69
CA GLY A 28 -19.01 18.83 9.59
C GLY A 28 -18.47 17.41 9.60
N CYS A 29 -18.46 16.77 8.44
CA CYS A 29 -17.77 15.50 8.29
C CYS A 29 -16.25 15.72 8.22
N THR A 30 -15.48 14.68 8.51
CA THR A 30 -14.03 14.70 8.31
C THR A 30 -13.70 14.88 6.83
N GLU A 31 -12.62 15.61 6.53
CA GLU A 31 -12.18 15.98 5.17
C GLU A 31 -11.49 14.83 4.42
N GLU A 32 -11.98 13.60 4.62
CA GLU A 32 -11.40 12.40 4.02
C GLU A 32 -11.97 12.15 2.62
N ALA A 33 -11.10 11.71 1.71
CA ALA A 33 -11.46 11.33 0.35
C ALA A 33 -11.19 9.84 0.09
N LYS A 34 -12.14 9.16 -0.55
CA LYS A 34 -12.01 7.79 -1.05
C LYS A 34 -11.80 7.85 -2.57
N ILE A 35 -10.74 7.20 -3.04
CA ILE A 35 -10.44 7.10 -4.46
C ILE A 35 -11.28 5.99 -5.09
N CYS A 36 -11.96 6.33 -6.18
CA CYS A 36 -12.79 5.43 -6.97
C CYS A 36 -11.97 4.76 -8.09
N PRO A 37 -12.46 3.65 -8.68
CA PRO A 37 -11.75 2.94 -9.74
C PRO A 37 -11.47 3.76 -11.01
N ASP A 38 -12.24 4.82 -11.23
CA ASP A 38 -12.06 5.78 -12.33
C ASP A 38 -11.03 6.89 -12.01
N GLY A 39 -10.46 6.88 -10.80
CA GLY A 39 -9.55 7.90 -10.29
C GLY A 39 -10.25 9.13 -9.68
N SER A 40 -11.58 9.20 -9.69
CA SER A 40 -12.32 10.27 -8.99
C SER A 40 -12.20 10.13 -7.48
N ALA A 41 -12.47 11.22 -6.76
CA ALA A 41 -12.42 11.26 -5.30
C ALA A 41 -13.80 11.61 -4.74
N VAL A 42 -14.29 10.79 -3.80
CA VAL A 42 -15.57 11.03 -3.10
C VAL A 42 -15.32 11.30 -1.62
N GLY A 43 -16.01 12.30 -1.07
CA GLY A 43 -15.95 12.64 0.34
C GLY A 43 -17.05 11.95 1.17
N ARG A 44 -16.99 12.17 2.48
CA ARG A 44 -18.07 11.81 3.40
C ARG A 44 -19.23 12.80 3.29
N ALA A 45 -20.45 12.29 3.28
CA ALA A 45 -21.67 13.07 3.20
C ALA A 45 -22.79 12.46 4.05
N GLY A 46 -23.86 13.24 4.25
CA GLY A 46 -25.05 12.80 4.97
C GLY A 46 -24.93 12.86 6.50
N PRO A 47 -26.02 12.50 7.22
CA PRO A 47 -26.10 12.62 8.67
C PRO A 47 -25.12 11.70 9.42
N ASN A 48 -24.64 10.64 8.78
CA ASN A 48 -23.70 9.68 9.37
C ASN A 48 -22.27 9.82 8.83
N CYS A 49 -21.99 10.83 7.98
CA CYS A 49 -20.67 11.03 7.37
C CYS A 49 -20.12 9.77 6.67
N GLU A 50 -20.94 9.15 5.84
CA GLU A 50 -20.56 8.00 5.02
C GLU A 50 -20.01 8.44 3.67
N PHE A 51 -19.12 7.67 3.07
CA PHE A 51 -18.62 7.97 1.73
C PHE A 51 -19.76 7.94 0.72
N SER A 52 -19.85 8.99 -0.09
CA SER A 52 -20.76 9.01 -1.23
C SER A 52 -20.41 7.87 -2.21
N PRO A 53 -21.40 7.30 -2.91
CA PRO A 53 -21.13 6.27 -3.92
C PRO A 53 -20.24 6.85 -5.03
N CYS A 54 -19.35 6.01 -5.56
CA CYS A 54 -18.54 6.36 -6.73
C CYS A 54 -19.44 6.63 -7.95
N PRO A 55 -19.05 7.55 -8.83
CA PRO A 55 -19.75 7.75 -10.09
C PRO A 55 -19.77 6.44 -10.88
N ILE A 56 -20.93 6.09 -11.43
CA ILE A 56 -21.06 4.93 -12.30
C ILE A 56 -20.46 5.33 -13.64
N VAL A 57 -19.30 4.78 -13.97
CA VAL A 57 -18.73 4.94 -15.30
C VAL A 57 -19.53 4.06 -16.25
N ASN A 58 -20.40 4.69 -17.04
CA ASN A 58 -20.96 4.05 -18.21
C ASN A 58 -19.82 3.94 -19.23
N VAL A 59 -19.19 2.77 -19.29
CA VAL A 59 -17.99 2.45 -20.10
C VAL A 59 -18.15 2.79 -21.60
N ALA A 60 -19.36 3.13 -22.05
CA ALA A 60 -19.72 3.42 -23.43
C ALA A 60 -19.22 4.76 -24.01
N THR A 61 -18.52 5.62 -23.25
CA THR A 61 -18.05 6.93 -23.78
C THR A 61 -16.59 7.23 -23.49
N VAL A 62 -15.81 6.27 -23.00
CA VAL A 62 -14.36 6.42 -22.92
C VAL A 62 -13.80 6.25 -24.33
N PRO A 63 -13.06 7.24 -24.90
CA PRO A 63 -12.30 7.04 -26.14
C PRO A 63 -11.43 5.78 -26.00
N PRO A 64 -11.16 5.02 -27.07
CA PRO A 64 -10.46 3.73 -27.02
C PRO A 64 -8.96 3.82 -26.64
N GLU A 65 -8.56 4.75 -25.78
CA GLU A 65 -7.18 4.90 -25.29
C GLU A 65 -7.04 4.78 -23.77
N THR A 66 -7.93 4.04 -23.12
CA THR A 66 -7.56 3.39 -21.85
C THR A 66 -8.08 1.97 -21.82
N GLN A 67 -7.52 1.19 -22.75
CA GLN A 67 -7.62 -0.27 -22.77
C GLN A 67 -6.92 -0.81 -21.52
N VAL A 68 -7.67 -1.41 -20.61
CA VAL A 68 -7.14 -2.43 -19.70
C VAL A 68 -6.66 -3.57 -20.61
N SER A 69 -5.39 -3.51 -21.00
CA SER A 69 -4.75 -4.57 -21.78
C SER A 69 -4.69 -5.85 -20.93
N PRO A 70 -5.06 -7.04 -21.46
CA PRO A 70 -4.82 -8.31 -20.78
C PRO A 70 -3.33 -8.66 -20.66
N TRP A 71 -2.45 -7.83 -21.24
CA TRP A 71 -1.00 -7.94 -21.16
C TRP A 71 -0.45 -6.57 -20.74
N SER A 72 -0.34 -6.37 -19.43
CA SER A 72 0.06 -5.10 -18.83
C SER A 72 1.52 -4.78 -19.11
N THR A 73 1.77 -3.68 -19.82
CA THR A 73 3.09 -3.01 -19.92
C THR A 73 3.08 -1.66 -19.18
N THR A 74 2.07 -1.39 -18.35
CA THR A 74 2.16 -0.28 -17.40
C THR A 74 3.06 -0.73 -16.24
N PRO A 75 3.99 0.13 -15.78
CA PRO A 75 4.81 -0.19 -14.63
C PRO A 75 3.89 -0.40 -13.42
N GLN A 76 3.67 -1.66 -13.06
CA GLN A 76 2.94 -2.01 -11.85
C GLN A 76 3.72 -1.46 -10.66
N ALA A 77 3.06 -0.64 -9.85
CA ALA A 77 3.66 -0.15 -8.61
C ALA A 77 3.78 -1.33 -7.63
N CYS A 78 5.01 -1.81 -7.43
CA CYS A 78 5.31 -2.84 -6.45
C CYS A 78 5.44 -2.25 -5.04
N THR A 79 5.23 -3.06 -4.01
CA THR A 79 5.48 -2.67 -2.62
C THR A 79 6.98 -2.41 -2.41
N MET A 80 7.32 -1.46 -1.54
CA MET A 80 8.71 -1.05 -1.25
C MET A 80 9.44 -1.97 -0.27
N GLU A 81 9.10 -3.26 -0.27
CA GLU A 81 9.70 -4.25 0.62
C GLU A 81 11.08 -4.67 0.10
N ALA A 82 12.00 -4.94 1.02
CA ALA A 82 13.34 -5.42 0.70
C ALA A 82 13.59 -6.81 1.30
N LYS A 83 14.16 -7.71 0.51
CA LYS A 83 14.66 -9.02 0.94
C LYS A 83 16.17 -8.93 1.15
N LEU A 84 16.63 -9.34 2.32
CA LEU A 84 18.07 -9.45 2.60
C LEU A 84 18.66 -10.67 1.90
N CYS A 85 19.78 -10.45 1.24
CA CYS A 85 20.56 -11.46 0.55
C CYS A 85 21.67 -12.02 1.44
N PRO A 86 22.18 -13.25 1.16
CA PRO A 86 23.22 -13.88 1.98
C PRO A 86 24.58 -13.16 1.96
N ASP A 87 24.82 -12.29 0.98
CA ASP A 87 26.00 -11.41 0.90
C ASP A 87 25.85 -10.12 1.73
N GLY A 88 24.69 -9.92 2.37
CA GLY A 88 24.34 -8.71 3.12
C GLY A 88 23.71 -7.60 2.28
N SER A 89 23.55 -7.79 0.96
CA SER A 89 22.82 -6.85 0.10
C SER A 89 21.31 -6.94 0.29
N ALA A 90 20.55 -6.00 -0.28
CA ALA A 90 19.09 -5.99 -0.22
C ALA A 90 18.49 -5.81 -1.62
N VAL A 91 17.47 -6.61 -1.93
CA VAL A 91 16.76 -6.58 -3.22
C VAL A 91 15.29 -6.27 -3.02
N GLY A 92 14.73 -5.44 -3.91
CA GLY A 92 13.31 -5.09 -3.91
C GLY A 92 12.48 -6.01 -4.79
N ARG A 93 11.16 -5.76 -4.82
CA ARG A 93 10.25 -6.38 -5.79
C ARG A 93 10.36 -5.73 -7.16
N SER A 94 10.29 -6.52 -8.22
CA SER A 94 10.40 -6.09 -9.61
C SER A 94 9.62 -7.02 -10.54
N GLY A 95 9.47 -6.61 -11.81
CA GLY A 95 8.80 -7.40 -12.84
C GLY A 95 7.27 -7.35 -12.81
N PRO A 96 6.62 -8.05 -13.76
CA PRO A 96 5.16 -7.97 -13.96
C PRO A 96 4.33 -8.62 -12.87
N ASN A 97 4.96 -9.38 -11.96
CA ASN A 97 4.32 -10.03 -10.82
C ASN A 97 4.77 -9.45 -9.47
N CYS A 98 5.61 -8.39 -9.47
CA CYS A 98 6.20 -7.83 -8.24
C CYS A 98 6.89 -8.88 -7.35
N GLU A 99 7.72 -9.72 -7.97
CA GLU A 99 8.53 -10.74 -7.29
C GLU A 99 9.87 -10.13 -6.86
N PHE A 100 10.48 -10.64 -5.78
CA PHE A 100 11.81 -10.19 -5.39
C PHE A 100 12.81 -10.43 -6.52
N ALA A 101 13.58 -9.41 -6.88
CA ALA A 101 14.69 -9.58 -7.80
C ALA A 101 15.67 -10.63 -7.25
N ALA A 102 16.37 -11.33 -8.14
CA ALA A 102 17.41 -12.26 -7.74
C ALA A 102 18.52 -11.55 -6.95
N CYS A 103 19.06 -12.19 -5.92
CA CYS A 103 20.21 -11.66 -5.22
C CYS A 103 21.43 -11.59 -6.17
N PRO A 104 22.30 -10.58 -6.02
CA PRO A 104 23.57 -10.57 -6.75
C PRO A 104 24.32 -11.89 -6.54
N GLY A 105 24.75 -12.51 -7.63
CA GLY A 105 25.40 -13.83 -7.65
C GLY A 105 24.46 -15.05 -7.65
N GLU A 106 23.15 -14.86 -7.62
CA GLU A 106 22.16 -15.97 -7.67
C GLU A 106 21.83 -16.41 -9.11
N GLY A 107 22.18 -15.60 -10.13
CA GLY A 107 22.03 -15.94 -11.55
C GLY A 107 23.20 -16.72 -12.16
N THR A 108 24.24 -17.01 -11.38
CA THR A 108 25.48 -17.65 -11.88
C THR A 108 26.07 -18.62 -10.86
N SER A 109 25.25 -19.42 -10.17
CA SER A 109 25.75 -20.64 -9.54
C SER A 109 25.83 -21.77 -10.57
N THR A 110 26.51 -21.53 -11.68
CA THR A 110 27.15 -22.64 -12.38
C THR A 110 28.32 -23.04 -11.51
N CYS A 111 28.19 -24.12 -10.75
CA CYS A 111 29.36 -24.84 -10.27
C CYS A 111 30.11 -25.32 -11.52
N SER A 112 30.97 -24.46 -12.06
CA SER A 112 31.79 -24.78 -13.21
C SER A 112 32.94 -25.62 -12.71
N CYS A 113 32.75 -26.94 -12.72
CA CYS A 113 33.88 -27.86 -12.65
C CYS A 113 34.73 -27.68 -13.92
N PRO A 114 36.06 -27.60 -13.82
CA PRO A 114 36.93 -27.60 -14.97
C PRO A 114 36.62 -28.80 -15.90
N TRP A 115 36.78 -28.59 -17.20
CA TRP A 115 36.41 -29.54 -18.27
C TRP A 115 37.09 -30.92 -18.20
N TRP A 116 38.11 -31.11 -17.35
CA TRP A 116 38.74 -32.41 -17.11
C TRP A 116 38.08 -33.24 -16.00
N TYR A 117 37.07 -32.71 -15.31
CA TYR A 117 36.36 -33.39 -14.22
C TYR A 117 34.96 -33.89 -14.64
N ARG A 118 34.91 -34.57 -15.79
CA ARG A 118 33.72 -35.32 -16.24
C ARG A 118 34.04 -36.81 -16.17
N GLN A 119 33.60 -37.48 -15.11
CA GLN A 119 33.40 -38.93 -15.14
C GLN A 119 31.92 -39.23 -14.91
N GLU A 120 31.44 -40.15 -15.72
CA GLU A 120 30.06 -40.60 -15.81
C GLU A 120 29.61 -41.17 -14.47
N GLY A 121 28.49 -40.65 -13.95
CA GLY A 121 27.76 -41.30 -12.87
C GLY A 121 28.31 -41.07 -11.46
N GLN A 122 27.57 -40.26 -10.71
CA GLN A 122 27.43 -40.30 -9.25
C GLN A 122 28.48 -39.59 -8.37
N SER A 123 27.95 -38.63 -7.62
CA SER A 123 28.46 -37.97 -6.41
C SER A 123 29.60 -36.94 -6.58
N CYS A 124 29.30 -35.69 -6.18
CA CYS A 124 30.28 -34.63 -6.03
C CYS A 124 31.24 -34.99 -4.89
N ASN A 125 32.53 -35.15 -5.21
CA ASN A 125 33.61 -35.38 -4.25
C ASN A 125 33.81 -34.13 -3.36
N PRO A 126 33.95 -34.24 -2.02
CA PRO A 126 34.00 -33.10 -1.09
C PRO A 126 35.18 -32.12 -1.24
N GLU A 127 36.10 -32.31 -2.19
CA GLU A 127 37.24 -31.41 -2.39
C GLU A 127 37.09 -30.47 -3.61
N CYS A 128 35.86 -30.02 -3.88
CA CYS A 128 35.68 -28.80 -4.68
C CYS A 128 36.07 -27.60 -3.81
N TYR A 129 37.25 -27.03 -4.08
CA TYR A 129 37.85 -25.95 -3.30
C TYR A 129 36.88 -24.76 -3.15
N TYR A 130 36.56 -24.47 -1.89
CA TYR A 130 35.53 -23.56 -1.45
C TYR A 130 35.95 -22.10 -1.63
N SER A 131 35.20 -21.36 -2.43
CA SER A 131 35.25 -19.89 -2.36
C SER A 131 33.87 -19.24 -2.39
N THR A 132 32.79 -19.98 -2.09
CA THR A 132 31.50 -19.38 -1.73
C THR A 132 30.77 -20.19 -0.65
N PRO A 133 30.08 -19.54 0.31
CA PRO A 133 29.38 -20.20 1.42
C PRO A 133 28.05 -20.89 1.02
N LYS A 134 27.59 -20.78 -0.23
CA LYS A 134 26.27 -21.27 -0.66
C LYS A 134 26.21 -22.78 -1.01
N CYS A 135 27.33 -23.49 -1.06
CA CYS A 135 27.35 -24.93 -1.36
C CYS A 135 27.28 -25.84 -0.12
N LEU A 136 27.07 -25.28 1.07
CA LEU A 136 27.06 -26.01 2.35
C LEU A 136 25.68 -26.58 2.76
N MET A 137 24.71 -26.64 1.85
CA MET A 137 23.44 -27.30 2.13
C MET A 137 23.49 -28.77 1.66
N PRO A 138 23.37 -29.76 2.56
CA PRO A 138 23.50 -31.20 2.24
C PRO A 138 22.32 -31.78 1.43
N SER A 139 21.43 -30.96 0.89
CA SER A 139 20.16 -31.39 0.30
C SER A 139 19.90 -30.89 -1.13
N ILE A 140 20.88 -30.28 -1.80
CA ILE A 140 20.73 -29.95 -3.23
C ILE A 140 20.96 -31.22 -4.05
N GLN A 141 19.86 -31.91 -4.37
CA GLN A 141 19.81 -32.82 -5.51
C GLN A 141 19.94 -31.96 -6.78
N CYS A 142 20.99 -32.19 -7.56
CA CYS A 142 21.09 -31.60 -8.90
C CYS A 142 20.05 -32.29 -9.79
N GLN A 143 19.00 -31.57 -10.22
CA GLN A 143 18.09 -32.03 -11.28
C GLN A 143 18.73 -31.86 -12.65
#